data_AF-A0A2P4SN63-F1
#
_entry.id   AF-A0A2P4SN63-F1
#
_cell.length_a   1.000
_cell.length_b   1.000
_cell.length_c   1.000
_cell.angle_alpha   90.00
_cell.angle_beta   90.00
_cell.angle_gamma   90.00
#
_symmetry.space_group_name_H-M   'P 1'
#
loop_
_entity.id
_entity.type
_entity.pdbx_description
1 polymer ?
#
loop_
_entity_poly.entity_id
_entity_poly.type
_entity_poly.pdbx_seq_one_letter_code
_entity_poly.pdbx_strand_id
1 'polypeptide(L)'
;MTGESRIPASLQRWRLRAEDKELDFEFEVLSAQFNRRGRYALRLSVENPLLGDSGDSVRLRTGDGGSVPTSTGTTDTVLQGHLGEICAFQRKKFIFTLPRGYCKNDKNHDVRLRIEALHCPGTPLRRKRVGEAFFAIYPRPDQPRVKLLAGRDEDWYRYSAVLALLRAGSLVYEGYEEVWG
;
A
#
# COMPACT_ATOMS: atom_id res chain seq x y z
N MET A 1 -28.68 -18.62 -28.14
CA MET A 1 -29.31 -17.28 -28.24
C MET A 1 -28.61 -16.37 -27.24
N THR A 2 -27.51 -15.76 -27.69
CA THR A 2 -26.56 -14.98 -26.88
C THR A 2 -27.09 -13.54 -26.76
N GLY A 3 -27.50 -13.14 -25.56
CA GLY A 3 -27.87 -11.76 -25.26
C GLY A 3 -26.61 -10.93 -25.03
N GLU A 4 -26.03 -10.38 -26.08
CA GLU A 4 -25.04 -9.30 -25.96
C GLU A 4 -25.76 -8.05 -25.45
N SER A 5 -25.56 -7.71 -24.17
CA SER A 5 -26.00 -6.43 -23.62
C SER A 5 -25.14 -5.31 -24.22
N ARG A 6 -25.58 -4.75 -25.34
CA ARG A 6 -24.91 -3.64 -26.03
C ARG A 6 -25.26 -2.33 -25.33
N ILE A 7 -24.35 -1.88 -24.48
CA ILE A 7 -24.46 -0.60 -23.78
C ILE A 7 -24.44 0.56 -24.81
N PRO A 8 -25.39 1.51 -24.75
CA PRO A 8 -25.47 2.67 -25.65
C PRO A 8 -24.15 3.48 -25.74
N ALA A 9 -23.78 3.92 -26.95
CA ALA A 9 -22.56 4.69 -27.23
C ALA A 9 -22.48 6.02 -26.46
N SER A 10 -23.62 6.59 -26.06
CA SER A 10 -23.69 7.78 -25.20
C SER A 10 -23.15 7.52 -23.79
N LEU A 11 -23.35 6.32 -23.24
CA LEU A 11 -22.79 5.89 -21.95
C LEU A 11 -21.29 5.54 -22.04
N GLN A 12 -20.75 5.31 -23.24
CA GLN A 12 -19.30 5.14 -23.41
C GLN A 12 -18.54 6.46 -23.27
N ARG A 13 -19.17 7.60 -23.58
CA ARG A 13 -18.55 8.94 -23.51
C ARG A 13 -18.31 9.43 -22.07
N TRP A 14 -18.91 8.79 -21.08
CA TRP A 14 -18.72 9.06 -19.64
C TRP A 14 -17.77 8.06 -18.95
N ARG A 15 -17.06 7.22 -19.72
CA ARG A 15 -16.06 6.29 -19.21
C ARG A 15 -14.76 7.02 -18.88
N LEU A 16 -14.66 7.58 -17.69
CA LEU A 16 -13.38 8.08 -17.16
C LEU A 16 -12.44 6.90 -16.92
N ARG A 17 -11.25 6.94 -17.50
CA ARG A 17 -10.19 5.94 -17.26
C ARG A 17 -9.66 6.09 -15.83
N ALA A 18 -8.92 5.10 -15.33
CA ALA A 18 -8.26 5.19 -14.02
C ALA A 18 -7.39 6.46 -13.92
N GLU A 19 -6.65 6.77 -14.99
CA GLU A 19 -5.80 7.96 -15.07
C GLU A 19 -6.57 9.28 -15.01
N ASP A 20 -7.86 9.30 -15.33
CA ASP A 20 -8.69 10.50 -15.33
C ASP A 20 -9.39 10.72 -13.97
N LYS A 21 -9.24 9.80 -13.02
CA LYS A 21 -9.93 9.80 -11.71
C LYS A 21 -8.96 10.05 -10.55
N GLU A 22 -9.46 10.75 -9.54
CA GLU A 22 -8.90 10.68 -8.20
C GLU A 22 -9.47 9.42 -7.53
N LEU A 23 -8.63 8.62 -6.88
CA LEU A 23 -9.01 7.30 -6.36
C LEU A 23 -8.65 7.18 -4.89
N ASP A 24 -9.61 6.77 -4.07
CA ASP A 24 -9.33 6.39 -2.70
C ASP A 24 -8.93 4.90 -2.63
N PHE A 25 -7.79 4.65 -2.02
CA PHE A 25 -7.32 3.31 -1.67
C PHE A 25 -7.39 3.13 -0.15
N GLU A 26 -8.35 2.32 0.30
CA GLU A 26 -8.53 1.98 1.70
C GLU A 26 -7.81 0.66 2.04
N PHE A 27 -7.01 0.68 3.11
CA PHE A 27 -6.33 -0.49 3.64
C PHE A 27 -6.52 -0.59 5.16
N GLU A 28 -7.04 -1.73 5.63
CA GLU A 28 -7.19 -2.02 7.05
C GLU A 28 -6.34 -3.23 7.48
N VAL A 29 -5.49 -3.02 8.48
CA VAL A 29 -4.73 -4.08 9.14
C VAL A 29 -5.62 -4.75 10.18
N LEU A 30 -6.16 -5.93 9.86
CA LEU A 30 -6.99 -6.67 10.82
C LEU A 30 -6.16 -7.22 11.99
N SER A 31 -5.01 -7.82 11.68
CA SER A 31 -4.09 -8.38 12.66
C SER A 31 -2.72 -8.68 12.05
N ALA A 32 -1.70 -8.84 12.87
CA ALA A 32 -0.38 -9.31 12.44
C ALA A 32 0.23 -10.31 13.43
N GLN A 33 1.10 -11.16 12.91
CA GLN A 33 1.92 -12.08 13.68
C GLN A 33 3.38 -11.93 13.22
N PHE A 34 4.30 -11.90 14.17
CA PHE A 34 5.73 -11.76 13.95
C PHE A 34 6.46 -13.05 14.32
N ASN A 35 7.57 -13.33 13.63
CA ASN A 35 8.36 -14.54 13.87
C ASN A 35 9.33 -14.42 15.06
N ARG A 36 9.36 -13.27 15.74
CA ARG A 36 10.17 -13.02 16.94
C ARG A 36 9.34 -12.25 17.96
N ARG A 37 9.67 -12.44 19.24
CA ARG A 37 9.12 -11.62 20.32
C ARG A 37 9.69 -10.21 20.22
N GLY A 38 8.88 -9.20 20.56
CA GLY A 38 9.33 -7.82 20.52
C GLY A 38 8.20 -6.83 20.34
N ARG A 39 8.57 -5.56 20.16
CA ARG A 39 7.64 -4.49 19.85
C ARG A 39 7.71 -4.18 18.36
N TYR A 40 6.55 -4.05 17.73
CA TYR A 40 6.47 -3.90 16.28
C TYR A 40 5.50 -2.81 15.87
N ALA A 41 5.81 -2.12 14.78
CA ALA A 41 4.89 -1.27 14.05
C ALA A 41 4.95 -1.64 12.56
N LEU A 42 3.86 -1.39 11.84
CA LEU A 42 3.83 -1.51 10.38
C LEU A 42 3.86 -0.13 9.76
N ARG A 43 4.78 0.09 8.82
CA ARG A 43 4.81 1.28 7.97
C ARG A 43 4.21 0.93 6.61
N LEU A 44 3.23 1.69 6.17
CA LEU A 44 2.50 1.50 4.93
C LEU A 44 2.83 2.67 4.01
N SER A 45 3.40 2.40 2.85
CA SER A 45 3.81 3.42 1.88
C SER A 45 3.22 3.10 0.51
N VAL A 46 2.43 4.03 -0.03
CA VAL A 46 2.02 3.95 -1.44
C VAL A 46 3.19 4.42 -2.30
N GLU A 47 3.58 3.57 -3.24
CA GLU A 47 4.69 3.82 -4.15
C GLU A 47 4.20 3.69 -5.59
N ASN A 48 4.69 4.59 -6.45
CA ASN A 48 4.68 4.42 -7.89
C ASN A 48 6.15 4.47 -8.36
N PRO A 49 6.77 3.31 -8.68
CA PRO A 49 8.19 3.22 -9.01
C PRO A 49 8.65 4.14 -10.14
N LEU A 50 7.75 4.52 -11.06
CA LEU A 50 8.09 5.41 -12.18
C LEU A 50 8.04 6.89 -11.83
N LEU A 51 7.21 7.26 -10.85
CA LEU A 51 6.99 8.67 -10.53
C LEU A 51 7.94 9.16 -9.42
N GLY A 52 8.94 8.36 -9.03
CA GLY A 52 9.92 8.72 -8.00
C GLY A 52 9.26 9.19 -6.69
N ASP A 53 9.96 10.03 -5.92
CA ASP A 53 9.48 10.61 -4.66
C ASP A 53 8.30 11.61 -4.80
N SER A 54 7.49 11.53 -5.86
CA SER A 54 6.24 12.29 -6.04
C SER A 54 5.10 11.90 -5.06
N GLY A 55 5.48 11.29 -3.93
CA GLY A 55 4.59 11.01 -2.80
C GLY A 55 3.93 12.26 -2.23
N ASP A 56 4.45 13.45 -2.54
CA ASP A 56 3.93 14.77 -2.14
C ASP A 56 2.50 15.05 -2.66
N SER A 57 2.08 14.33 -3.70
CA SER A 57 0.74 14.48 -4.29
C SER A 57 -0.30 13.51 -3.70
N VAL A 58 0.14 12.49 -2.97
CA VAL A 58 -0.76 11.55 -2.28
C VAL A 58 -1.19 12.16 -0.96
N ARG A 59 -2.48 12.02 -0.64
CA ARG A 59 -3.00 12.42 0.68
C ARG A 59 -3.32 11.18 1.50
N LEU A 60 -2.88 11.16 2.75
CA LEU A 60 -3.22 10.11 3.71
C LEU A 60 -4.19 10.65 4.75
N ARG A 61 -5.22 9.87 5.03
CA ARG A 61 -6.11 10.03 6.18
C ARG A 61 -6.06 8.78 7.06
N THR A 62 -5.93 8.99 8.38
CA THR A 62 -5.97 7.91 9.37
C THR A 62 -6.89 8.28 10.52
N GLY A 63 -7.80 7.37 10.87
CA GLY A 63 -8.87 7.66 11.84
C GLY A 63 -9.78 8.80 11.35
N ASP A 64 -10.33 9.56 12.30
CA ASP A 64 -11.28 10.64 12.05
C ASP A 64 -10.60 12.01 11.80
N GLY A 65 -9.27 12.02 11.65
CA GLY A 65 -8.50 13.24 11.41
C GLY A 65 -8.59 13.76 9.97
N GLY A 66 -8.07 14.97 9.76
CA GLY A 66 -7.90 15.55 8.43
C GLY A 66 -6.89 14.79 7.56
N SER A 67 -6.98 14.95 6.25
CA SER A 67 -6.01 14.39 5.30
C SER A 67 -4.72 15.21 5.29
N VAL A 68 -3.56 14.55 5.32
CA VAL A 68 -2.24 15.19 5.25
C VAL A 68 -1.51 14.78 3.95
N PRO A 69 -0.71 15.67 3.34
CA PRO A 69 0.04 15.36 2.13
C PRO A 69 1.21 14.43 2.46
N THR A 70 0.99 13.13 2.30
CA THR A 70 2.01 12.09 2.48
C THR A 70 1.50 10.78 1.87
N SER A 71 2.43 10.00 1.31
CA SER A 71 2.18 8.63 0.86
C SER A 71 2.40 7.57 1.93
N THR A 72 2.78 7.96 3.16
CA THR A 72 3.24 7.01 4.19
C THR A 72 2.48 7.15 5.51
N GLY A 73 1.95 6.03 5.99
CA GLY A 73 1.33 5.87 7.30
C GLY A 73 2.10 4.88 8.17
N THR A 74 1.93 4.95 9.49
CA THR A 74 2.50 3.95 10.41
C THR A 74 1.49 3.60 11.48
N THR A 75 1.31 2.32 11.78
CA THR A 75 0.45 1.87 12.88
C THR A 75 0.99 2.35 14.23
N ASP A 76 0.21 2.18 15.28
CA ASP A 76 0.74 2.14 16.64
C ASP A 76 1.70 0.95 16.83
N THR A 77 2.42 0.96 17.95
CA THR A 77 3.34 -0.11 18.31
C THR A 77 2.65 -1.14 19.17
N VAL A 78 2.71 -2.41 18.75
CA VAL A 78 2.18 -3.56 19.48
C VAL A 78 3.32 -4.35 20.11
N LEU A 79 3.06 -4.98 21.26
CA LEU A 79 3.97 -5.92 21.89
C LEU A 79 3.52 -7.34 21.52
N GLN A 80 4.42 -8.13 20.94
CA GLN A 80 4.25 -9.57 20.83
C GLN A 80 5.08 -10.26 21.93
N GLY A 81 4.39 -10.74 22.97
CA GLY A 81 5.01 -11.42 24.11
C GLY A 81 5.37 -12.87 23.80
N HIS A 82 4.59 -13.55 22.97
CA HIS A 82 4.76 -14.97 22.66
C HIS A 82 4.80 -15.25 21.15
N LEU A 83 5.52 -16.31 20.75
CA LEU A 83 5.43 -16.78 19.37
C LEU A 83 4.04 -17.42 19.19
N GLY A 84 3.32 -17.05 18.14
CA GLY A 84 1.93 -17.51 17.94
C GLY A 84 0.87 -16.46 18.25
N GLU A 85 1.23 -15.42 19.01
CA GLU A 85 0.30 -14.36 19.37
C GLU A 85 -0.09 -13.52 18.15
N ILE A 86 -1.39 -13.29 18.00
CA ILE A 86 -1.97 -12.46 16.94
C ILE A 86 -2.19 -11.07 17.54
N CYS A 87 -1.42 -10.09 17.08
CA CYS A 87 -1.50 -8.72 17.54
C CYS A 87 -2.52 -7.91 16.73
N ALA A 88 -3.26 -7.04 17.41
CA ALA A 88 -4.16 -6.05 16.80
C ALA A 88 -3.63 -4.64 17.03
N PHE A 89 -3.81 -3.77 16.04
CA PHE A 89 -3.40 -2.37 16.07
C PHE A 89 -4.60 -1.46 16.33
N GLN A 90 -4.40 -0.39 17.10
CA GLN A 90 -5.43 0.64 17.26
C GLN A 90 -5.51 1.55 16.02
N ARG A 91 -4.36 2.01 15.52
CA ARG A 91 -4.23 2.75 14.26
C ARG A 91 -4.04 1.76 13.11
N LYS A 92 -5.14 1.18 12.66
CA LYS A 92 -5.14 0.09 11.67
C LYS A 92 -5.69 0.45 10.29
N LYS A 93 -6.45 1.54 10.17
CA LYS A 93 -7.14 1.93 8.93
C LYS A 93 -6.48 3.15 8.28
N PHE A 94 -6.16 3.02 7.00
CA PHE A 94 -5.47 4.02 6.20
C PHE A 94 -6.24 4.25 4.90
N ILE A 95 -6.53 5.50 4.58
CA ILE A 95 -7.14 5.88 3.30
C ILE A 95 -6.16 6.78 2.56
N PHE A 96 -5.64 6.29 1.44
CA PHE A 96 -4.74 7.01 0.56
C PHE A 96 -5.53 7.55 -0.63
N THR A 97 -5.60 8.86 -0.78
CA THR A 97 -6.19 9.50 -1.95
C THR A 97 -5.09 9.69 -3.00
N LEU A 98 -5.23 8.93 -4.10
CA LEU A 98 -4.31 8.92 -5.23
C LEU A 98 -4.77 9.96 -6.26
N PRO A 99 -3.89 10.90 -6.66
CA PRO A 99 -4.27 11.95 -7.60
C PRO A 99 -4.51 11.39 -9.00
N ARG A 100 -5.17 12.20 -9.83
CA ARG A 100 -5.34 11.90 -11.26
C ARG A 100 -3.99 11.64 -11.92
N GLY A 101 -3.94 10.65 -12.80
CA GLY A 101 -2.73 10.21 -13.49
C GLY A 101 -1.84 9.27 -12.68
N TYR A 102 -2.09 9.07 -11.38
CA TYR A 102 -1.25 8.20 -10.54
C TYR A 102 -1.41 6.72 -10.90
N CYS A 103 -2.64 6.29 -11.21
CA CYS A 103 -2.96 4.95 -11.70
C CYS A 103 -3.17 4.97 -13.21
N LYS A 104 -2.18 4.52 -14.00
CA LYS A 104 -2.23 4.56 -15.47
C LYS A 104 -2.03 3.17 -16.08
N ASN A 105 -2.85 2.82 -17.07
CA ASN A 105 -2.78 1.50 -17.71
C ASN A 105 -1.83 1.48 -18.91
N ASP A 106 -0.54 1.70 -18.68
CA ASP A 106 0.48 1.73 -19.74
C ASP A 106 1.58 0.68 -19.59
N LYS A 107 1.30 -0.37 -18.79
CA LYS A 107 2.20 -1.48 -18.43
C LYS A 107 3.44 -1.10 -17.62
N ASN A 108 3.66 0.19 -17.36
CA ASN A 108 4.84 0.64 -16.63
C ASN A 108 4.47 1.24 -15.25
N HIS A 109 3.25 1.76 -15.06
CA HIS A 109 2.81 2.32 -13.78
C HIS A 109 2.25 1.23 -12.85
N ASP A 110 3.16 0.55 -12.15
CA ASP A 110 2.82 -0.42 -11.10
C ASP A 110 2.69 0.30 -9.74
N VAL A 111 1.49 0.84 -9.49
CA VAL A 111 1.13 1.39 -8.20
C VAL A 111 0.98 0.26 -7.19
N ARG A 112 1.71 0.35 -6.08
CA ARG A 112 1.72 -0.67 -5.04
C ARG A 112 1.73 -0.06 -3.65
N LEU A 113 1.21 -0.81 -2.70
CA LEU A 113 1.42 -0.56 -1.29
C LEU A 113 2.60 -1.39 -0.83
N ARG A 114 3.65 -0.74 -0.31
CA ARG A 114 4.70 -1.38 0.45
C ARG A 114 4.33 -1.40 1.93
N ILE A 115 4.48 -2.55 2.56
CA ILE A 115 4.24 -2.74 3.99
C ILE A 115 5.54 -3.19 4.62
N GLU A 116 6.09 -2.40 5.54
CA GLU A 116 7.34 -2.71 6.23
C GLU A 116 7.07 -3.02 7.70
N ALA A 117 7.59 -4.15 8.18
CA ALA A 117 7.61 -4.48 9.60
C ALA A 117 8.82 -3.83 10.26
N LEU A 118 8.55 -2.95 11.24
CA LEU A 118 9.55 -2.23 12.00
C LEU A 118 9.65 -2.84 13.40
N HIS A 119 10.83 -3.33 13.78
CA HIS A 119 11.13 -3.70 15.16
C HIS A 119 11.52 -2.47 15.98
N CYS A 120 10.87 -2.26 17.13
CA CYS A 120 10.93 -1.06 17.95
C CYS A 120 11.54 -1.35 19.35
N PRO A 121 12.86 -1.39 19.52
CA PRO A 121 13.51 -1.81 20.76
C PRO A 121 13.38 -0.83 21.95
N GLY A 122 12.46 0.14 21.90
CA GLY A 122 12.14 1.04 23.02
C GLY A 122 12.50 2.51 22.80
N THR A 123 13.33 2.83 21.80
CA THR A 123 13.58 4.22 21.38
C THR A 123 13.10 4.46 19.94
N PRO A 124 12.40 5.57 19.64
CA PRO A 124 11.86 5.84 18.30
C PRO A 124 12.93 5.87 17.20
N LEU A 125 14.15 6.28 17.54
CA LEU A 125 15.31 6.38 16.64
C LEU A 125 15.90 5.02 16.21
N ARG A 126 15.54 3.93 16.89
CA ARG A 126 16.12 2.59 16.64
C ARG A 126 15.16 1.63 15.94
N ARG A 127 14.18 2.15 15.18
CA ARG A 127 13.29 1.31 14.38
C ARG A 127 14.09 0.61 13.30
N LYS A 128 14.16 -0.72 13.35
CA LYS A 128 14.84 -1.54 12.34
C LYS A 128 13.79 -2.22 11.47
N ARG A 129 13.90 -2.07 10.15
CA ARG A 129 13.11 -2.88 9.21
C ARG A 129 13.55 -4.33 9.31
N VAL A 130 12.59 -5.22 9.59
CA VAL A 130 12.83 -6.67 9.75
C VAL A 130 12.04 -7.50 8.75
N GLY A 131 11.04 -6.92 8.10
CA GLY A 131 10.33 -7.56 7.01
C GLY A 131 9.63 -6.57 6.10
N GLU A 132 9.25 -7.03 4.94
CA GLU A 132 8.51 -6.27 3.95
C GLU A 132 7.56 -7.15 3.13
N ALA A 133 6.49 -6.53 2.66
CA ALA A 133 5.54 -7.11 1.71
C ALA A 133 5.10 -6.04 0.73
N PHE A 134 4.64 -6.48 -0.44
CA PHE A 134 4.07 -5.61 -1.46
C PHE A 134 2.67 -6.08 -1.79
N PHE A 135 1.79 -5.11 -2.01
CA PHE A 135 0.42 -5.33 -2.45
C PHE A 135 0.16 -4.49 -3.69
N ALA A 136 -0.22 -5.12 -4.80
CA ALA A 136 -0.51 -4.43 -6.05
C ALA A 136 -1.83 -3.65 -5.94
N ILE A 137 -1.78 -2.33 -6.18
CA ILE A 137 -2.95 -1.47 -6.21
C ILE A 137 -3.46 -1.37 -7.66
N TYR A 138 -2.57 -1.07 -8.61
CA TYR A 138 -2.90 -0.91 -10.03
C TYR A 138 -1.66 -1.03 -10.95
N PRO A 139 -1.76 -1.68 -12.13
CA PRO A 139 -2.80 -2.64 -12.49
C PRO A 139 -2.78 -3.82 -11.51
N ARG A 140 -3.92 -4.44 -11.25
CA ARG A 140 -3.97 -5.63 -10.38
C ARG A 140 -4.03 -6.89 -11.27
N PRO A 141 -2.91 -7.61 -11.45
CA PRO A 141 -2.89 -8.81 -12.28
C PRO A 141 -3.57 -10.02 -11.61
N ASP A 142 -3.57 -10.05 -10.26
CA ASP A 142 -4.17 -11.12 -9.46
C ASP A 142 -5.66 -10.86 -9.13
N GLN A 143 -6.40 -11.90 -8.75
CA GLN A 143 -7.80 -11.76 -8.32
C GLN A 143 -7.92 -10.97 -6.99
N PRO A 144 -9.03 -10.26 -6.75
CA PRO A 144 -10.12 -9.90 -7.67
C PRO A 144 -9.71 -8.87 -8.73
N ARG A 145 -10.22 -9.07 -9.95
CA ARG A 145 -10.05 -8.13 -11.05
C ARG A 145 -10.71 -6.78 -10.72
N VAL A 146 -10.05 -5.70 -11.13
CA VAL A 146 -10.56 -4.34 -10.98
C VAL A 146 -11.82 -4.14 -11.83
N LYS A 147 -12.90 -3.63 -11.21
CA LYS A 147 -14.10 -3.15 -11.88
C LYS A 147 -13.81 -1.80 -12.53
N LEU A 148 -13.24 -1.82 -13.73
CA LEU A 148 -12.89 -0.60 -14.49
C LEU A 148 -14.11 0.31 -14.78
N LEU A 149 -15.32 -0.26 -14.76
CA LEU A 149 -16.59 0.45 -14.98
C LEU A 149 -17.30 0.81 -13.67
N ALA A 150 -16.59 0.85 -12.53
CA ALA A 150 -17.18 1.29 -11.28
C ALA A 150 -17.67 2.75 -11.39
N GLY A 151 -18.88 2.97 -10.90
CA GLY A 151 -19.53 4.29 -10.84
C GLY A 151 -18.80 5.27 -9.93
N ARG A 152 -19.32 6.51 -9.85
CA ARG A 152 -18.95 7.46 -8.79
C ARG A 152 -19.40 6.83 -7.47
N ASP A 153 -18.47 6.64 -6.53
CA ASP A 153 -18.71 6.04 -5.20
C ASP A 153 -18.86 4.51 -5.16
N GLU A 154 -18.55 3.81 -6.27
CA GLU A 154 -18.49 2.35 -6.27
C GLU A 154 -17.05 1.83 -6.11
N ASP A 155 -16.87 0.82 -5.26
CA ASP A 155 -15.59 0.15 -5.08
C ASP A 155 -15.11 -0.49 -6.38
N TRP A 156 -13.89 -0.13 -6.78
CA TRP A 156 -13.19 -0.75 -7.91
C TRP A 156 -12.88 -2.22 -7.62
N TYR A 157 -12.60 -2.56 -6.36
CA TYR A 157 -12.53 -3.91 -5.86
C TYR A 157 -12.62 -3.89 -4.34
N ARG A 158 -13.03 -5.03 -3.76
CA ARG A 158 -12.93 -5.28 -2.33
C ARG A 158 -12.23 -6.60 -2.12
N TYR A 159 -11.22 -6.62 -1.27
CA TYR A 159 -10.37 -7.78 -1.08
C TYR A 159 -9.88 -7.89 0.35
N SER A 160 -9.80 -9.12 0.85
CA SER A 160 -9.22 -9.44 2.15
C SER A 160 -8.33 -10.67 1.97
N ALA A 161 -7.12 -10.62 2.51
CA ALA A 161 -6.18 -11.73 2.47
C ALA A 161 -5.12 -11.61 3.55
N VAL A 162 -4.37 -12.70 3.73
CA VAL A 162 -3.16 -12.74 4.54
C VAL A 162 -1.96 -12.40 3.65
N LEU A 163 -1.13 -11.46 4.10
CA LEU A 163 0.12 -11.09 3.43
C LEU A 163 1.30 -11.57 4.26
N ALA A 164 2.20 -12.34 3.64
CA ALA A 164 3.44 -12.76 4.27
C ALA A 164 4.49 -11.65 4.17
N LEU A 165 5.02 -11.21 5.32
CA LEU A 165 6.13 -10.27 5.40
C LEU A 165 7.44 -11.05 5.25
N LEU A 166 8.11 -10.89 4.11
CA LEU A 166 9.39 -11.51 3.83
C LEU A 166 10.51 -10.78 4.56
N ARG A 167 11.60 -11.48 4.92
CA ARG A 167 12.74 -10.84 5.59
C ARG A 167 13.33 -9.77 4.69
N ALA A 168 13.42 -8.55 5.19
CA ALA A 168 14.10 -7.48 4.45
C ALA A 168 15.60 -7.76 4.44
N GLY A 169 16.19 -7.86 3.26
CA GLY A 169 17.64 -7.96 3.09
C GLY A 169 18.32 -6.66 3.58
N SER A 170 19.42 -6.80 4.30
CA SER A 170 20.36 -5.70 4.50
C SER A 170 21.18 -5.57 3.23
N LEU A 171 20.87 -4.61 2.37
CA LEU A 171 21.85 -4.11 1.42
C LEU A 171 22.86 -3.30 2.24
N VAL A 172 23.93 -3.96 2.67
CA VAL A 172 25.13 -3.27 3.14
C VAL A 172 25.86 -2.88 1.85
N TYR A 173 25.87 -1.59 1.52
CA TYR A 173 26.87 -1.07 0.60
C TYR A 173 28.20 -1.11 1.34
N GLU A 174 28.96 -2.19 1.20
CA GLU A 174 30.41 -2.16 1.45
C GLU A 174 31.03 -1.42 0.27
N GLY A 175 31.24 -0.11 0.44
CA GLY A 175 32.13 0.66 -0.41
C GLY A 175 33.56 0.23 -0.11
N TYR A 176 34.22 -0.37 -1.09
CA TYR A 176 35.67 -0.55 -1.07
C TYR A 176 36.32 0.83 -1.25
N GLU A 177 37.06 1.31 -0.25
CA GLU A 177 38.10 2.32 -0.47
C GLU A 177 39.30 1.59 -1.10
N GLU A 178 39.53 1.80 -2.40
CA GLU A 178 40.86 1.58 -2.97
C GLU A 178 41.77 2.73 -2.51
N VAL A 179 42.65 2.42 -1.55
CA VAL A 179 43.82 3.25 -1.25
C VAL A 179 44.86 2.95 -2.34
N TRP A 180 45.06 3.90 -3.26
CA TRP A 180 46.24 3.90 -4.12
C TRP A 180 47.40 4.54 -3.35
N GLY A 181 48.52 3.81 -3.27
CA GLY A 181 49.79 4.29 -2.73
C GLY A 181 50.58 5.17 -3.69
#